data_AF-A0A812S4J2-F1
#
_entry.id   AF-A0A812S4J2-F1
#
_cell.length_a   1.000
_cell.length_b   1.000
_cell.length_c   1.000
_cell.angle_alpha   90.00
_cell.angle_beta   90.00
_cell.angle_gamma   90.00
#
_symmetry.space_group_name_H-M   'P 1'
#
loop_
_entity.id
_entity.type
_entity.pdbx_description
1 polymer ?
#
loop_
_entity_poly.entity_id
_entity_poly.type
_entity_poly.pdbx_seq_one_letter_code
_entity_poly.pdbx_strand_id
1 'polypeptide(L)'
;VVGQASQLAPGGYGSYGYQPSPGFVTQVPPGVALPGGYAQQQPSPMGFQQAEVHKLSPPAAGKKLFGQDKEDKALGGIILTLCDGSSYDPIFKEMSQSDDDGTVVAVYAVAMRSAEELGKAIEEGHTSKPELAELLKDLQAVPKEKVVFNWECCSGCSEAGFPHGFALQYPAQRAPSIVKLHQAPMNVKLAKLALDRGYMVMFADFSLKALIASWSEELLGPKPFRQLGVTQGKLRLTFSPETLKQSSSKQLVKVGELCTTGTADINAMGSTIVYGVVDEAEKRAHSSGAYKLQRLTEAAALGDQGPSSAGHVMLTYPSGGRLLTSAGHWKELAYLGGVSEEGLLRVAEQRFGQAYSAQMQTSLQQCKSEFARQQMQQGFASACVQSYTPY
;
A
#
# COMPACT_ATOMS: atom_id res chain seq x y z
N VAL A 1 29.91 -27.84 43.84
CA VAL A 1 28.64 -27.54 43.15
C VAL A 1 28.92 -26.42 42.16
N VAL A 2 29.29 -26.80 40.94
CA VAL A 2 29.64 -25.89 39.84
C VAL A 2 28.67 -26.21 38.71
N GLY A 3 27.83 -25.23 38.36
CA GLY A 3 26.74 -25.38 37.41
C GLY A 3 27.25 -25.40 35.97
N GLN A 4 26.88 -26.45 35.24
CA GLN A 4 27.11 -26.58 33.80
C GLN A 4 26.14 -25.67 33.04
N ALA A 5 26.70 -24.86 32.13
CA ALA A 5 25.97 -24.12 31.12
C ALA A 5 25.78 -25.02 29.88
N SER A 6 24.53 -25.29 29.52
CA SER A 6 24.14 -26.06 28.34
C SER A 6 24.30 -25.20 27.08
N GLN A 7 25.21 -25.61 26.19
CA GLN A 7 25.33 -25.06 24.85
C GLN A 7 24.18 -25.60 23.98
N LEU A 8 23.35 -24.71 23.43
CA LEU A 8 22.37 -25.04 22.40
C LEU A 8 23.07 -25.02 21.04
N ALA A 9 22.99 -26.14 20.33
CA ALA A 9 23.49 -26.31 18.96
C ALA A 9 22.57 -25.61 17.93
N PRO A 10 23.11 -25.13 16.80
CA PRO A 10 22.30 -24.54 15.73
C PRO A 10 21.55 -25.63 14.96
N GLY A 11 20.21 -25.59 15.02
CA GLY A 11 19.34 -26.47 14.25
C GLY A 11 19.43 -26.19 12.76
N GLY A 12 19.72 -27.24 11.98
CA GLY A 12 19.73 -27.20 10.52
C GLY A 12 18.31 -27.08 9.95
N TYR A 13 18.17 -26.20 8.95
CA TYR A 13 16.96 -26.08 8.14
C TYR A 13 16.80 -27.31 7.25
N GLY A 14 15.81 -28.15 7.55
CA GLY A 14 15.36 -29.22 6.66
C GLY A 14 14.45 -28.66 5.57
N SER A 15 14.79 -28.90 4.30
CA SER A 15 13.94 -28.60 3.15
C SER A 15 12.82 -29.64 3.05
N TYR A 16 11.58 -29.21 3.28
CA TYR A 16 10.41 -30.02 2.91
C TYR A 16 10.07 -29.75 1.44
N GLY A 17 10.23 -30.77 0.60
CA GLY A 17 9.79 -30.74 -0.78
C GLY A 17 8.27 -30.79 -0.86
N TYR A 18 7.66 -29.72 -1.35
CA TYR A 18 6.24 -29.65 -1.68
C TYR A 18 6.03 -30.17 -3.11
N GLN A 19 5.24 -31.22 -3.29
CA GLN A 19 4.78 -31.65 -4.61
C GLN A 19 3.40 -31.04 -4.91
N PRO A 20 3.25 -30.24 -5.98
CA PRO A 20 1.94 -29.74 -6.38
C PRO A 20 1.10 -30.84 -7.05
N SER A 21 -0.17 -30.89 -6.71
CA SER A 21 -1.20 -31.70 -7.38
C SER A 21 -1.49 -31.16 -8.79
N PRO A 22 -1.96 -32.01 -9.74
CA PRO A 22 -2.17 -31.60 -11.13
C PRO A 22 -3.35 -30.64 -11.28
N GLY A 23 -3.07 -29.43 -11.78
CA GLY A 23 -4.09 -28.42 -12.10
C GLY A 23 -4.74 -28.69 -13.45
N PHE A 24 -6.08 -28.65 -13.50
CA PHE A 24 -6.86 -28.61 -14.74
C PHE A 24 -7.00 -27.14 -15.21
N VAL A 25 -6.62 -26.89 -16.47
CA VAL A 25 -6.75 -25.58 -17.13
C VAL A 25 -8.16 -25.46 -17.71
N THR A 26 -8.89 -24.41 -17.35
CA THR A 26 -10.10 -23.99 -18.07
C THR A 26 -9.85 -22.65 -18.73
N GLN A 27 -9.94 -22.63 -20.07
CA GLN A 27 -9.82 -21.40 -20.86
C GLN A 27 -11.06 -20.53 -20.64
N VAL A 28 -10.84 -19.23 -20.39
CA VAL A 28 -11.88 -18.19 -20.44
C VAL A 28 -12.24 -17.96 -21.93
N PRO A 29 -13.53 -17.79 -22.29
CA PRO A 29 -13.92 -17.54 -23.68
C PRO A 29 -13.34 -16.20 -24.19
N PRO A 30 -12.75 -16.15 -25.40
CA PRO A 30 -12.33 -14.90 -26.01
C PRO A 30 -13.56 -14.11 -26.51
N GLY A 31 -13.62 -12.80 -26.23
CA GLY A 31 -14.62 -11.93 -26.87
C GLY A 31 -15.15 -10.73 -26.07
N VAL A 32 -14.69 -10.48 -24.84
CA VAL A 32 -15.21 -9.38 -24.03
C VAL A 32 -14.15 -8.28 -23.89
N ALA A 33 -14.19 -7.29 -24.78
CA ALA A 33 -13.42 -6.06 -24.60
C ALA A 33 -14.08 -5.25 -23.47
N LEU A 34 -13.35 -5.08 -22.36
CA LEU A 34 -13.75 -4.12 -21.32
C LEU A 34 -13.68 -2.70 -21.89
N PRO A 35 -14.57 -1.77 -21.49
CA PRO A 35 -14.43 -0.37 -21.86
C PRO A 35 -13.17 0.18 -21.20
N GLY A 36 -12.13 0.42 -22.01
CA GLY A 36 -10.86 1.02 -21.62
C GLY A 36 -9.74 0.01 -21.43
N GLY A 37 -9.02 -0.35 -22.50
CA GLY A 37 -7.61 -0.76 -22.47
C GLY A 37 -7.14 -1.90 -21.55
N TYR A 38 -8.03 -2.59 -20.81
CA TYR A 38 -7.68 -3.71 -19.95
C TYR A 38 -7.33 -4.91 -20.84
N ALA A 39 -6.05 -5.02 -21.21
CA ALA A 39 -5.52 -6.30 -21.64
C ALA A 39 -5.74 -7.29 -20.48
N GLN A 40 -6.56 -8.31 -20.70
CA GLN A 40 -6.64 -9.45 -19.80
C GLN A 40 -5.25 -10.07 -19.71
N GLN A 41 -4.51 -9.77 -18.64
CA GLN A 41 -3.69 -10.83 -18.06
C GLN A 41 -4.71 -11.82 -17.52
N GLN A 42 -4.88 -12.94 -18.24
CA GLN A 42 -5.58 -14.07 -17.65
C GLN A 42 -4.92 -14.34 -16.30
N PRO A 43 -5.67 -14.57 -15.21
CA PRO A 43 -5.07 -15.13 -14.02
C PRO A 43 -4.49 -16.48 -14.45
N SER A 44 -3.16 -16.54 -14.57
CA SER A 44 -2.44 -17.79 -14.71
C SER A 44 -2.98 -18.72 -13.62
N PRO A 45 -3.21 -20.02 -13.91
CA PRO A 45 -3.48 -20.97 -12.84
C PRO A 45 -2.41 -20.77 -11.78
N MET A 46 -2.81 -20.67 -10.50
CA MET A 46 -1.95 -20.38 -9.35
C MET A 46 -0.85 -21.44 -9.14
N GLY A 47 0.05 -21.61 -10.10
CA GLY A 47 1.42 -21.94 -9.84
C GLY A 47 2.07 -20.69 -9.26
N PHE A 48 2.90 -20.88 -8.25
CA PHE A 48 3.78 -19.85 -7.71
C PHE A 48 4.67 -19.30 -8.82
N GLN A 49 4.16 -18.37 -9.64
CA GLN A 49 5.00 -17.46 -10.39
C GLN A 49 5.59 -16.53 -9.35
N GLN A 50 6.91 -16.65 -9.14
CA GLN A 50 7.66 -15.56 -8.55
C GLN A 50 7.21 -14.30 -9.28
N ALA A 51 6.67 -13.32 -8.55
CA ALA A 51 6.26 -12.04 -9.14
C ALA A 51 7.39 -11.58 -10.07
N GLU A 52 7.13 -11.52 -11.37
CA GLU A 52 8.12 -11.02 -12.31
C GLU A 52 8.43 -9.60 -11.88
N VAL A 53 9.64 -9.42 -11.36
CA VAL A 53 10.12 -8.13 -10.92
C VAL A 53 10.23 -7.27 -12.16
N HIS A 54 9.20 -6.46 -12.44
CA HIS A 54 9.23 -5.50 -13.53
C HIS A 54 10.38 -4.53 -13.25
N LYS A 55 11.48 -4.70 -13.98
CA LYS A 55 12.62 -3.78 -14.01
C LYS A 55 12.22 -2.53 -14.78
N LEU A 56 11.36 -1.72 -14.18
CA LEU A 56 11.15 -0.36 -14.65
C LEU A 56 12.39 0.45 -14.28
N SER A 57 13.05 1.05 -15.27
CA SER A 57 14.05 2.08 -15.02
C SER A 57 13.43 3.13 -14.09
N PRO A 58 14.13 3.57 -13.03
CA PRO A 58 13.55 4.49 -12.07
C PRO A 58 13.08 5.75 -12.82
N PRO A 59 11.82 6.18 -12.64
CA PRO A 59 11.27 7.30 -13.38
C PRO A 59 12.08 8.56 -13.13
N ALA A 60 12.15 9.44 -14.14
CA ALA A 60 12.56 10.83 -13.94
C ALA A 60 11.68 11.47 -12.86
N ALA A 61 12.18 12.53 -12.21
CA ALA A 61 11.44 13.18 -11.13
C ALA A 61 10.07 13.70 -11.66
N GLY A 62 8.95 13.12 -11.25
CA GLY A 62 7.63 13.68 -11.54
C GLY A 62 6.96 13.22 -12.84
N LYS A 63 7.24 12.01 -13.33
CA LYS A 63 6.54 11.48 -14.50
C LYS A 63 5.05 11.27 -14.20
N LYS A 64 4.16 11.97 -14.92
CA LYS A 64 2.72 11.70 -14.92
C LYS A 64 2.44 10.39 -15.67
N LEU A 65 1.71 9.47 -15.03
CA LEU A 65 1.36 8.15 -15.55
C LEU A 65 -0.10 8.10 -16.03
N PHE A 66 -0.99 8.77 -15.32
CA PHE A 66 -2.42 8.82 -15.62
C PHE A 66 -2.94 10.25 -15.52
N GLY A 67 -4.03 10.52 -16.24
CA GLY A 67 -4.78 11.77 -16.17
C GLY A 67 -4.46 12.80 -17.25
N GLN A 68 -3.67 12.45 -18.27
CA GLN A 68 -3.43 13.32 -19.44
C GLN A 68 -4.54 13.20 -20.50
N ASP A 69 -5.09 12.01 -20.71
CA ASP A 69 -5.94 11.71 -21.88
C ASP A 69 -7.44 12.06 -21.71
N LYS A 70 -7.80 12.81 -20.67
CA LYS A 70 -9.20 13.12 -20.34
C LYS A 70 -9.42 14.62 -20.30
N GLU A 71 -9.15 15.28 -21.43
CA GLU A 71 -9.17 16.74 -21.59
C GLU A 71 -10.48 17.39 -21.10
N ASP A 72 -11.60 16.68 -21.16
CA ASP A 72 -12.92 17.19 -20.75
C ASP A 72 -13.23 17.04 -19.26
N LYS A 73 -12.40 16.32 -18.49
CA LYS A 73 -12.68 16.05 -17.07
C LYS A 73 -11.79 16.88 -16.16
N ALA A 74 -12.41 17.55 -15.18
CA ALA A 74 -11.69 18.25 -14.13
C ALA A 74 -10.80 17.30 -13.31
N LEU A 75 -9.61 17.79 -12.94
CA LEU A 75 -8.71 17.13 -12.02
C LEU A 75 -9.29 17.20 -10.61
N GLY A 76 -9.59 16.04 -10.01
CA GLY A 76 -10.17 15.93 -8.68
C GLY A 76 -9.16 15.66 -7.58
N GLY A 77 -8.03 15.02 -7.90
CA GLY A 77 -7.00 14.75 -6.91
C GLY A 77 -5.76 14.10 -7.48
N ILE A 78 -4.80 13.80 -6.62
CA ILE A 78 -3.44 13.40 -6.99
C ILE A 78 -2.97 12.23 -6.14
N ILE A 79 -2.33 11.27 -6.80
CA ILE A 79 -1.55 10.22 -6.13
C ILE A 79 -0.11 10.33 -6.62
N LEU A 80 0.80 10.62 -5.69
CA LEU A 80 2.22 10.66 -5.92
C LEU A 80 2.88 9.38 -5.40
N THR A 81 3.37 8.53 -6.28
CA THR A 81 4.07 7.29 -5.93
C THR A 81 5.58 7.52 -5.85
N LEU A 82 6.16 7.35 -4.67
CA LEU A 82 7.60 7.40 -4.47
C LEU A 82 8.16 5.99 -4.52
N CYS A 83 9.11 5.72 -5.42
CA CYS A 83 9.67 4.38 -5.63
C CYS A 83 11.13 4.46 -6.08
N ASP A 84 12.02 3.67 -5.49
CA ASP A 84 13.39 3.47 -5.97
C ASP A 84 13.67 1.97 -6.22
N GLY A 85 14.17 1.65 -7.40
CA GLY A 85 14.36 0.28 -7.86
C GLY A 85 13.06 -0.37 -8.33
N SER A 86 12.88 -1.66 -8.04
CA SER A 86 11.73 -2.44 -8.49
C SER A 86 10.55 -2.32 -7.55
N SER A 87 9.37 -2.06 -8.11
CA SER A 87 8.11 -2.05 -7.39
C SER A 87 7.67 -3.45 -6.98
N TYR A 88 7.10 -3.57 -5.78
CA TYR A 88 6.35 -4.74 -5.33
C TYR A 88 4.85 -4.46 -5.22
N ASP A 89 4.44 -3.20 -5.37
CA ASP A 89 3.04 -2.78 -5.27
C ASP A 89 2.70 -1.70 -6.32
N PRO A 90 2.67 -2.07 -7.61
CA PRO A 90 2.50 -1.11 -8.71
C PRO A 90 1.05 -0.70 -8.93
N ILE A 91 0.15 -0.91 -7.97
CA ILE A 91 -1.31 -0.72 -8.12
C ILE A 91 -1.68 0.63 -8.76
N PHE A 92 -1.12 1.73 -8.27
CA PHE A 92 -1.43 3.06 -8.80
C PHE A 92 -0.75 3.35 -10.15
N LYS A 93 0.26 2.56 -10.54
CA LYS A 93 0.94 2.66 -11.84
C LYS A 93 0.25 1.83 -12.91
N GLU A 94 -0.50 0.81 -12.51
CA GLU A 94 -1.19 -0.12 -13.41
C GLU A 94 -2.69 0.18 -13.52
N MET A 95 -3.27 0.82 -12.51
CA MET A 95 -4.71 1.06 -12.44
C MET A 95 -5.03 2.55 -12.32
N SER A 96 -5.76 3.06 -13.31
CA SER A 96 -6.27 4.44 -13.27
C SER A 96 -7.25 4.61 -12.10
N GLN A 97 -7.14 5.73 -11.41
CA GLN A 97 -8.00 6.06 -10.28
C GLN A 97 -9.01 7.12 -10.71
N SER A 98 -10.19 7.10 -10.09
CA SER A 98 -11.20 8.16 -10.23
C SER A 98 -11.78 8.51 -8.87
N ASP A 99 -12.28 9.73 -8.72
CA ASP A 99 -13.00 10.12 -7.52
C ASP A 99 -14.48 9.73 -7.62
N ASP A 100 -15.23 9.89 -6.54
CA ASP A 100 -16.69 9.66 -6.49
C ASP A 100 -17.45 10.69 -7.38
N ASP A 101 -16.88 11.89 -7.57
CA ASP A 101 -17.48 13.00 -8.33
C ASP A 101 -17.30 12.86 -9.86
N GLY A 102 -16.79 11.73 -10.34
CA GLY A 102 -16.50 11.50 -11.76
C GLY A 102 -15.28 12.27 -12.30
N THR A 103 -14.58 13.00 -11.44
CA THR A 103 -13.31 13.70 -11.72
C THR A 103 -12.15 12.75 -11.89
N VAL A 104 -11.10 13.21 -12.58
CA VAL A 104 -9.90 12.42 -12.87
C VAL A 104 -8.89 12.56 -11.73
N VAL A 105 -8.18 11.47 -11.44
CA VAL A 105 -7.06 11.48 -10.49
C VAL A 105 -5.78 11.36 -11.29
N ALA A 106 -4.90 12.36 -11.15
CA ALA A 106 -3.58 12.28 -11.75
C ALA A 106 -2.68 11.39 -10.89
N VAL A 107 -1.96 10.48 -11.53
CA VAL A 107 -0.95 9.67 -10.85
C VAL A 107 0.42 10.07 -11.35
N TYR A 108 1.32 10.36 -10.41
CA TYR A 108 2.70 10.70 -10.67
C TYR A 108 3.64 9.65 -10.07
N ALA A 109 4.78 9.44 -10.71
CA ALA A 109 5.86 8.62 -10.18
C ALA A 109 7.13 9.45 -9.98
N VAL A 110 7.70 9.35 -8.79
CA VAL A 110 8.91 10.07 -8.37
C VAL A 110 9.89 9.08 -7.75
N ALA A 111 11.17 9.24 -8.07
CA ALA A 111 12.22 8.48 -7.42
C ALA A 111 12.38 8.92 -5.95
N MET A 112 12.50 8.00 -4.99
CA MET A 112 12.65 8.37 -3.57
C MET A 112 13.90 9.22 -3.31
N ARG A 113 14.97 9.02 -4.08
CA ARG A 113 16.17 9.87 -4.08
C ARG A 113 15.92 11.34 -4.45
N SER A 114 14.79 11.66 -5.08
CA SER A 114 14.38 13.03 -5.42
C SER A 114 13.55 13.72 -4.32
N ALA A 115 13.46 13.11 -3.13
CA ALA A 115 12.66 13.62 -2.03
C ALA A 115 13.09 15.02 -1.57
N GLU A 116 14.39 15.34 -1.62
CA GLU A 116 14.89 16.66 -1.22
C GLU A 116 14.43 17.75 -2.20
N GLU A 117 14.62 17.54 -3.50
CA GLU A 117 14.24 18.55 -4.49
C GLU A 117 12.72 18.69 -4.60
N LEU A 118 11.99 17.58 -4.44
CA LEU A 118 10.53 17.63 -4.36
C LEU A 118 10.06 18.39 -3.12
N GLY A 119 10.68 18.17 -1.96
CA GLY A 119 10.37 18.89 -0.72
C GLY A 119 10.57 20.40 -0.88
N LYS A 120 11.74 20.81 -1.38
CA LYS A 120 12.05 22.22 -1.68
C LYS A 120 11.02 22.84 -2.64
N ALA A 121 10.69 22.12 -3.72
CA ALA A 121 9.72 22.58 -4.69
C ALA A 121 8.30 22.80 -4.10
N ILE A 122 7.87 21.92 -3.18
CA ILE A 122 6.58 22.05 -2.48
C ILE A 122 6.59 23.20 -1.47
N GLU A 123 7.71 23.38 -0.75
CA GLU A 123 7.91 24.47 0.21
C GLU A 123 7.89 25.83 -0.48
N GLU A 124 8.65 25.96 -1.56
CA GLU A 124 8.81 27.20 -2.32
C GLU A 124 7.63 27.48 -3.26
N GLY A 125 6.79 26.47 -3.56
CA GLY A 125 5.65 26.58 -4.47
C GLY A 125 6.02 26.74 -5.93
N HIS A 126 7.31 26.61 -6.28
CA HIS A 126 7.84 26.66 -7.64
C HIS A 126 9.07 25.75 -7.74
N THR A 127 9.54 25.51 -8.97
CA THR A 127 10.72 24.69 -9.23
C THR A 127 11.40 25.13 -10.51
N SER A 128 12.73 25.01 -10.55
CA SER A 128 13.52 25.15 -11.77
C SER A 128 13.56 23.88 -12.61
N LYS A 129 13.14 22.73 -12.04
CA LYS A 129 13.11 21.43 -12.69
C LYS A 129 11.82 21.28 -13.52
N PRO A 130 11.88 21.30 -14.86
CA PRO A 130 10.69 21.23 -15.70
C PRO A 130 9.82 20.00 -15.42
N GLU A 131 10.46 18.88 -15.05
CA GLU A 131 9.79 17.62 -14.76
C GLU A 131 8.92 17.64 -13.50
N LEU A 132 9.15 18.58 -12.57
CA LEU A 132 8.33 18.79 -11.38
C LEU A 132 7.28 19.90 -11.55
N ALA A 133 7.40 20.74 -12.58
CA ALA A 133 6.56 21.92 -12.75
C ALA A 133 5.07 21.55 -12.92
N GLU A 134 4.77 20.52 -13.72
CA GLU A 134 3.40 20.03 -13.90
C GLU A 134 2.84 19.46 -12.59
N LEU A 135 3.62 18.67 -11.84
CA LEU A 135 3.21 18.13 -10.54
C LEU A 135 2.86 19.24 -9.54
N LEU A 136 3.68 20.29 -9.44
CA LEU A 136 3.41 21.40 -8.52
C LEU A 136 2.16 22.18 -8.90
N LYS A 137 1.96 22.42 -10.20
CA LYS A 137 0.75 23.06 -10.71
C LYS A 137 -0.48 22.26 -10.32
N ASP A 138 -0.46 20.95 -10.54
CA ASP A 138 -1.58 20.07 -10.21
C ASP A 138 -1.79 20.01 -8.68
N LEU A 139 -0.72 19.92 -7.87
CA LEU A 139 -0.80 19.94 -6.40
C LEU A 139 -1.47 21.21 -5.85
N GLN A 140 -1.30 22.35 -6.52
CA GLN A 140 -1.93 23.61 -6.16
C GLN A 140 -3.38 23.71 -6.62
N ALA A 141 -3.79 22.90 -7.62
CA ALA A 141 -5.10 22.95 -8.24
C ALA A 141 -6.15 22.07 -7.53
N VAL A 142 -5.72 21.09 -6.72
CA VAL A 142 -6.62 20.14 -6.05
C VAL A 142 -6.74 20.40 -4.54
N PRO A 143 -7.87 20.05 -3.90
CA PRO A 143 -7.98 20.09 -2.44
C PRO A 143 -6.92 19.23 -1.76
N LYS A 144 -6.40 19.70 -0.61
CA LYS A 144 -5.29 19.06 0.11
C LYS A 144 -5.64 17.64 0.56
N GLU A 145 -6.87 17.46 1.02
CA GLU A 145 -7.42 16.17 1.43
C GLU A 145 -7.53 15.15 0.30
N LYS A 146 -7.44 15.59 -0.98
CA LYS A 146 -7.45 14.76 -2.18
C LYS A 146 -6.05 14.50 -2.75
N VAL A 147 -5.01 14.71 -1.95
CA VAL A 147 -3.60 14.44 -2.30
C VAL A 147 -3.05 13.30 -1.45
N VAL A 148 -2.48 12.28 -2.11
CA VAL A 148 -1.80 11.15 -1.47
C VAL A 148 -0.33 11.09 -1.89
N PHE A 149 0.56 10.93 -0.91
CA PHE A 149 1.94 10.54 -1.08
C PHE A 149 2.08 9.08 -0.69
N ASN A 150 2.20 8.19 -1.67
CA ASN A 150 2.41 6.77 -1.46
C ASN A 150 3.90 6.44 -1.54
N TRP A 151 4.53 6.15 -0.41
CA TRP A 151 5.85 5.51 -0.43
C TRP A 151 5.64 4.04 -0.79
N GLU A 152 5.81 3.78 -2.07
CA GLU A 152 5.55 2.49 -2.65
C GLU A 152 6.51 1.44 -2.09
N CYS A 153 5.98 0.26 -1.87
CA CYS A 153 6.78 -0.87 -1.50
C CYS A 153 7.72 -1.25 -2.66
N CYS A 154 9.03 -1.11 -2.47
CA CYS A 154 10.03 -1.32 -3.52
C CYS A 154 11.36 -1.79 -2.96
N SER A 155 12.24 -2.27 -3.84
CA SER A 155 13.57 -2.78 -3.47
C SER A 155 14.49 -1.74 -2.83
N GLY A 156 14.17 -0.45 -2.95
CA GLY A 156 14.90 0.63 -2.28
C GLY A 156 14.58 0.76 -0.79
N CYS A 157 13.48 0.16 -0.30
CA CYS A 157 13.10 0.18 1.10
C CYS A 157 13.56 -1.09 1.83
N SER A 158 14.06 -0.95 3.06
CA SER A 158 14.47 -2.09 3.86
C SER A 158 14.39 -1.80 5.36
N GLU A 159 14.74 -2.80 6.17
CA GLU A 159 14.89 -2.66 7.63
C GLU A 159 16.03 -1.71 8.03
N ALA A 160 16.93 -1.38 7.10
CA ALA A 160 17.96 -0.37 7.30
C ALA A 160 17.47 1.08 7.10
N GLY A 161 16.21 1.27 6.68
CA GLY A 161 15.64 2.60 6.41
C GLY A 161 15.43 2.89 4.92
N PHE A 162 15.19 4.18 4.63
CA PHE A 162 15.12 4.70 3.27
C PHE A 162 16.52 4.83 2.65
N PRO A 163 16.66 4.80 1.31
CA PRO A 163 17.95 5.02 0.69
C PRO A 163 18.46 6.43 1.04
N HIS A 164 19.70 6.51 1.54
CA HIS A 164 20.37 7.80 1.71
C HIS A 164 20.76 8.31 0.33
N GLY A 165 20.05 9.33 -0.17
CA GLY A 165 20.47 10.08 -1.36
C GLY A 165 21.94 10.45 -1.21
N PHE A 166 22.76 10.05 -2.18
CA PHE A 166 24.21 10.30 -2.32
C PHE A 166 25.24 9.36 -1.67
N ALA A 167 24.88 8.35 -0.86
CA ALA A 167 25.92 7.53 -0.18
C ALA A 167 26.25 6.18 -0.84
N LEU A 168 25.76 5.88 -2.05
CA LEU A 168 26.12 4.66 -2.79
C LEU A 168 27.04 4.97 -3.96
N GLN A 169 28.27 5.37 -3.65
CA GLN A 169 29.41 5.16 -4.57
C GLN A 169 30.78 5.04 -3.88
N TYR A 170 30.83 4.77 -2.56
CA TYR A 170 32.08 4.33 -1.94
C TYR A 170 31.94 2.89 -1.44
N PRO A 171 32.72 1.94 -1.99
CA PRO A 171 32.67 0.54 -1.58
C PRO A 171 33.13 0.44 -0.13
N ALA A 172 32.21 0.05 0.76
CA ALA A 172 32.34 -0.76 1.98
C ALA A 172 33.68 -0.77 2.77
N GLN A 173 34.49 0.29 2.71
CA GLN A 173 35.65 0.45 3.57
C GLN A 173 35.20 1.06 4.87
N ARG A 174 34.77 0.16 5.77
CA ARG A 174 34.82 0.23 7.25
C ARG A 174 35.21 1.60 7.83
N ALA A 175 34.40 2.63 7.64
CA ALA A 175 34.55 3.88 8.37
C ALA A 175 33.85 3.73 9.73
N PRO A 176 34.55 3.87 10.85
CA PRO A 176 33.99 3.68 12.18
C PRO A 176 33.04 4.82 12.57
N SER A 177 31.75 4.50 12.61
CA SER A 177 30.76 4.75 13.69
C SER A 177 30.71 6.05 14.54
N ILE A 178 31.31 7.20 14.20
CA ILE A 178 31.37 8.33 15.17
C ILE A 178 30.82 9.69 14.71
N VAL A 179 30.03 9.76 13.63
CA VAL A 179 29.16 10.94 13.45
C VAL A 179 27.75 10.49 13.09
N LYS A 180 26.98 10.12 14.12
CA LYS A 180 25.52 10.14 14.07
C LYS A 180 25.08 11.61 14.01
N LEU A 181 25.26 12.26 12.86
CA LEU A 181 24.60 13.54 12.66
C LEU A 181 23.10 13.22 12.66
N HIS A 182 22.39 13.70 13.69
CA HIS A 182 20.99 13.44 14.02
C HIS A 182 19.97 13.89 12.95
N GLN A 183 20.38 14.03 11.69
CA GLN A 183 19.49 14.50 10.64
C GLN A 183 18.57 13.37 10.20
N ALA A 184 17.27 13.60 10.37
CA ALA A 184 16.25 12.72 9.81
C ALA A 184 16.45 12.56 8.29
N PRO A 185 16.28 11.34 7.74
CA PRO A 185 16.37 11.12 6.29
C PRO A 185 15.41 12.04 5.51
N MET A 186 15.80 12.46 4.31
CA MET A 186 14.99 13.38 3.49
C MET A 186 13.58 12.85 3.21
N ASN A 187 13.42 11.54 3.07
CA ASN A 187 12.10 10.90 2.93
C ASN A 187 11.18 11.16 4.14
N VAL A 188 11.72 11.15 5.35
CA VAL A 188 10.95 11.43 6.58
C VAL A 188 10.61 12.92 6.68
N LYS A 189 11.52 13.80 6.28
CA LYS A 189 11.25 15.24 6.19
C LYS A 189 10.16 15.55 5.17
N LEU A 190 10.20 14.93 3.99
CA LEU A 190 9.16 15.06 2.98
C LEU A 190 7.81 14.52 3.47
N ALA A 191 7.79 13.37 4.17
CA ALA A 191 6.58 12.84 4.77
C ALA A 191 5.99 13.82 5.80
N LYS A 192 6.83 14.41 6.67
CA LYS A 192 6.39 15.44 7.62
C LYS A 192 5.82 16.66 6.90
N LEU A 193 6.50 17.17 5.86
CA LEU A 193 6.01 18.28 5.05
C LEU A 193 4.64 17.99 4.45
N ALA A 194 4.45 16.79 3.87
CA ALA A 194 3.15 16.39 3.30
C ALA A 194 2.05 16.35 4.37
N LEU A 195 2.34 15.79 5.55
CA LEU A 195 1.41 15.77 6.68
C LEU A 195 1.07 17.19 7.17
N ASP A 196 2.05 18.08 7.27
CA ASP A 196 1.81 19.49 7.66
C ASP A 196 0.94 20.24 6.67
N ARG A 197 1.00 19.87 5.39
CA ARG A 197 0.13 20.43 4.35
C ARG A 197 -1.28 19.84 4.35
N GLY A 198 -1.59 18.89 5.23
CA GLY A 198 -2.89 18.23 5.31
C GLY A 198 -3.08 17.09 4.32
N TYR A 199 -2.01 16.64 3.66
CA TYR A 199 -2.05 15.53 2.71
C TYR A 199 -2.14 14.18 3.43
N MET A 200 -2.53 13.14 2.68
CA MET A 200 -2.40 11.76 3.13
C MET A 200 -1.04 11.20 2.72
N VAL A 201 -0.43 10.42 3.60
CA VAL A 201 0.83 9.71 3.40
C VAL A 201 0.60 8.22 3.65
N MET A 202 1.12 7.35 2.78
CA MET A 202 0.95 5.90 2.86
C MET A 202 2.28 5.17 2.88
N PHE A 203 2.38 4.15 3.74
CA PHE A 203 3.50 3.21 3.81
C PHE A 203 2.97 1.77 3.94
N ALA A 204 3.56 0.84 3.22
CA ALA A 204 3.17 -0.58 3.24
C ALA A 204 4.40 -1.48 3.20
N ASP A 205 4.33 -2.60 3.92
CA ASP A 205 5.37 -3.62 3.96
C ASP A 205 6.81 -3.07 4.07
N PHE A 206 7.63 -3.19 3.02
CA PHE A 206 9.02 -2.75 3.04
C PHE A 206 9.16 -1.23 3.27
N SER A 207 8.26 -0.40 2.73
CA SER A 207 8.33 1.04 2.97
C SER A 207 7.92 1.40 4.41
N LEU A 208 7.07 0.57 5.05
CA LEU A 208 6.77 0.68 6.47
C LEU A 208 7.98 0.27 7.33
N LYS A 209 8.71 -0.80 6.97
CA LYS A 209 9.98 -1.16 7.63
C LYS A 209 10.97 0.00 7.59
N ALA A 210 11.13 0.62 6.42
CA ALA A 210 12.00 1.77 6.23
C ALA A 210 11.57 2.96 7.09
N LEU A 211 10.26 3.23 7.19
CA LEU A 211 9.71 4.25 8.07
C LEU A 211 10.00 3.96 9.55
N ILE A 212 9.77 2.74 10.02
CA ILE A 212 10.01 2.35 11.42
C ILE A 212 11.47 2.53 11.80
N ALA A 213 12.39 2.14 10.90
CA ALA A 213 13.83 2.30 11.09
C ALA A 213 14.28 3.76 11.05
N SER A 214 13.64 4.58 10.22
CA SER A 214 13.98 5.99 10.01
C SER A 214 13.17 6.98 10.86
N TRP A 215 12.29 6.49 11.73
CA TRP A 215 11.34 7.33 12.47
C TRP A 215 12.05 8.40 13.29
N SER A 216 11.62 9.65 13.13
CA SER A 216 12.09 10.79 13.94
C SER A 216 10.99 11.23 14.89
N GLU A 217 11.18 11.08 16.20
CA GLU A 217 10.19 11.55 17.18
C GLU A 217 10.07 13.09 17.20
N GLU A 218 11.12 13.80 16.80
CA GLU A 218 11.10 15.26 16.64
C GLU A 218 10.14 15.70 15.53
N LEU A 219 10.14 14.98 14.40
CA LEU A 219 9.30 15.33 13.25
C LEU A 219 7.91 14.70 13.34
N LEU A 220 7.81 13.42 13.67
CA LEU A 220 6.55 12.66 13.57
C LEU A 220 5.88 12.40 14.93
N GLY A 221 6.48 12.87 16.03
CA GLY A 221 6.01 12.59 17.38
C GLY A 221 6.39 11.18 17.88
N PRO A 222 5.87 10.75 19.04
CA PRO A 222 6.19 9.46 19.64
C PRO A 222 6.06 8.32 18.63
N LYS A 223 7.02 7.38 18.57
CA LYS A 223 6.96 6.27 17.59
C LYS A 223 5.93 5.22 17.97
N PRO A 224 4.78 5.07 17.27
CA PRO A 224 3.76 4.10 17.66
C PRO A 224 4.06 2.69 17.16
N PHE A 225 4.97 2.53 16.19
CA PHE A 225 5.15 1.27 15.48
C PHE A 225 6.37 0.49 15.96
N ARG A 226 6.21 -0.83 16.09
CA ARG A 226 7.30 -1.78 16.25
C ARG A 226 7.16 -2.95 15.29
N GLN A 227 8.26 -3.38 14.69
CA GLN A 227 8.30 -4.63 13.94
C GLN A 227 8.30 -5.80 14.93
N LEU A 228 7.36 -6.72 14.77
CA LEU A 228 7.22 -7.94 15.58
C LEU A 228 7.90 -9.14 14.91
N GLY A 229 7.98 -9.13 13.59
CA GLY A 229 8.60 -10.17 12.80
C GLY A 229 8.34 -9.98 11.31
N VAL A 230 8.48 -11.06 10.57
CA VAL A 230 8.11 -11.15 9.15
C VAL A 230 7.33 -12.43 8.91
N THR A 231 6.50 -12.44 7.87
CA THR A 231 5.71 -13.61 7.45
C THR A 231 5.78 -13.79 5.93
N GLN A 232 5.24 -14.90 5.44
CA GLN A 232 5.08 -15.22 4.03
C GLN A 232 3.84 -16.10 3.84
N GLY A 233 3.28 -16.12 2.63
CA GLY A 233 2.10 -16.90 2.31
C GLY A 233 0.83 -16.13 2.60
N LYS A 234 0.03 -16.55 3.59
CA LYS A 234 -1.28 -15.97 3.84
C LYS A 234 -1.29 -15.18 5.14
N LEU A 235 -1.63 -13.90 5.07
CA LEU A 235 -1.85 -13.07 6.25
C LEU A 235 -3.34 -12.74 6.36
N ARG A 236 -3.97 -13.18 7.45
CA ARG A 236 -5.38 -12.89 7.72
C ARG A 236 -5.51 -11.57 8.44
N LEU A 237 -6.36 -10.70 7.92
CA LEU A 237 -6.83 -9.49 8.55
C LEU A 237 -8.19 -9.71 9.19
N THR A 238 -8.40 -9.11 10.36
CA THR A 238 -9.69 -9.04 11.05
C THR A 238 -10.04 -7.57 11.30
N PHE A 239 -11.32 -7.22 11.18
CA PHE A 239 -11.81 -5.85 11.33
C PHE A 239 -13.31 -5.79 11.56
N SER A 240 -13.79 -4.63 12.01
CA SER A 240 -15.21 -4.28 12.01
C SER A 240 -15.57 -3.64 10.67
N PRO A 241 -16.50 -4.21 9.88
CA PRO A 241 -16.97 -3.60 8.64
C PRO A 241 -17.48 -2.17 8.84
N GLU A 242 -18.19 -1.90 9.94
CA GLU A 242 -18.71 -0.58 10.27
C GLU A 242 -17.60 0.43 10.56
N THR A 243 -16.53 0.01 11.24
CA THR A 243 -15.35 0.86 11.47
C THR A 243 -14.69 1.23 10.15
N LEU A 244 -14.57 0.27 9.21
CA LEU A 244 -13.98 0.53 7.91
C LEU A 244 -14.86 1.42 7.01
N LYS A 245 -16.19 1.29 7.07
CA LYS A 245 -17.12 2.19 6.36
C LYS A 245 -17.00 3.65 6.80
N GLN A 246 -16.52 3.90 8.02
CA GLN A 246 -16.24 5.23 8.56
C GLN A 246 -14.78 5.66 8.37
N SER A 247 -13.95 4.81 7.76
CA SER A 247 -12.56 5.12 7.49
C SER A 247 -12.47 6.30 6.54
N SER A 248 -11.44 7.11 6.71
CA SER A 248 -11.10 8.17 5.77
C SER A 248 -10.37 7.64 4.53
N SER A 249 -10.30 6.32 4.34
CA SER A 249 -9.70 5.71 3.15
C SER A 249 -10.77 5.02 2.33
N LYS A 250 -11.05 5.52 1.12
CA LYS A 250 -12.15 4.98 0.30
C LYS A 250 -11.92 3.52 -0.09
N GLN A 251 -10.68 3.11 -0.31
CA GLN A 251 -10.34 1.69 -0.50
C GLN A 251 -10.80 0.85 0.69
N LEU A 252 -10.48 1.26 1.92
CA LEU A 252 -10.92 0.54 3.12
C LEU A 252 -12.44 0.67 3.37
N VAL A 253 -13.07 1.79 3.02
CA VAL A 253 -14.53 1.92 3.03
C VAL A 253 -15.16 0.84 2.15
N LYS A 254 -14.65 0.62 0.94
CA LYS A 254 -15.15 -0.42 0.03
C LYS A 254 -14.90 -1.83 0.57
N VAL A 255 -13.81 -2.05 1.29
CA VAL A 255 -13.61 -3.31 2.02
C VAL A 255 -14.71 -3.51 3.05
N GLY A 256 -15.04 -2.48 3.85
CA GLY A 256 -16.13 -2.54 4.82
C GLY A 256 -17.52 -2.72 4.20
N GLU A 257 -17.75 -2.17 3.00
CA GLU A 257 -19.01 -2.35 2.27
C GLU A 257 -19.16 -3.75 1.66
N LEU A 258 -18.07 -4.34 1.16
CA LEU A 258 -18.07 -5.63 0.48
C LEU A 258 -17.90 -6.82 1.44
N CYS A 259 -17.16 -6.66 2.54
CA CYS A 259 -16.86 -7.73 3.49
C CYS A 259 -17.86 -7.74 4.64
N THR A 260 -18.73 -8.75 4.67
CA THR A 260 -19.75 -8.88 5.73
C THR A 260 -19.23 -9.62 6.98
N THR A 261 -18.17 -10.43 6.85
CA THR A 261 -17.64 -11.24 7.96
C THR A 261 -16.56 -10.53 8.78
N GLY A 262 -16.08 -9.37 8.33
CA GLY A 262 -15.00 -8.65 9.01
C GLY A 262 -13.63 -9.34 8.89
N THR A 263 -13.40 -10.09 7.82
CA THR A 263 -12.13 -10.79 7.58
C THR A 263 -11.66 -10.60 6.15
N ALA A 264 -10.37 -10.37 5.95
CA ALA A 264 -9.76 -10.41 4.63
C ALA A 264 -8.49 -11.26 4.69
N ASP A 265 -8.15 -11.94 3.62
CA ASP A 265 -6.87 -12.61 3.49
C ASP A 265 -6.03 -11.90 2.42
N ILE A 266 -4.78 -11.61 2.77
CA ILE A 266 -3.80 -11.03 1.85
C ILE A 266 -2.68 -12.03 1.59
N ASN A 267 -2.13 -12.02 0.37
CA ASN A 267 -0.94 -12.79 0.08
C ASN A 267 0.29 -12.00 0.54
N ALA A 268 0.90 -12.46 1.63
CA ALA A 268 2.17 -11.97 2.12
C ALA A 268 3.31 -12.51 1.25
N MET A 269 4.05 -11.60 0.64
CA MET A 269 5.29 -11.96 -0.04
C MET A 269 6.34 -12.42 0.98
N GLY A 270 7.44 -12.99 0.49
CA GLY A 270 8.57 -13.33 1.34
C GLY A 270 9.05 -12.11 2.13
N SER A 271 9.18 -12.27 3.45
CA SER A 271 9.59 -11.22 4.37
C SER A 271 8.59 -10.08 4.60
N THR A 272 7.30 -10.26 4.28
CA THR A 272 6.29 -9.24 4.56
C THR A 272 6.21 -8.91 6.06
N ILE A 273 6.14 -7.63 6.41
CA ILE A 273 6.21 -7.17 7.80
C ILE A 273 5.02 -7.66 8.65
N VAL A 274 5.32 -8.10 9.86
CA VAL A 274 4.34 -8.15 10.95
C VAL A 274 4.70 -7.06 11.93
N TYR A 275 3.81 -6.10 12.15
CA TYR A 275 4.05 -4.97 13.06
C TYR A 275 2.93 -4.84 14.09
N GLY A 276 3.22 -4.13 15.17
CA GLY A 276 2.25 -3.81 16.21
C GLY A 276 2.36 -2.36 16.64
N VAL A 277 1.40 -1.94 17.46
CA VAL A 277 1.37 -0.62 18.09
C VAL A 277 1.95 -0.71 19.50
N VAL A 278 2.72 0.30 19.90
CA VAL A 278 3.30 0.47 21.23
C VAL A 278 2.37 1.36 22.05
N ASP A 279 1.67 0.77 23.02
CA ASP A 279 0.63 1.46 23.81
C ASP A 279 1.19 2.68 24.57
N GLU A 280 2.43 2.63 25.05
CA GLU A 280 3.09 3.77 25.69
C GLU A 280 3.27 4.95 24.74
N ALA A 281 3.62 4.68 23.48
CA ALA A 281 3.76 5.73 22.48
C ALA A 281 2.41 6.33 22.10
N GLU A 282 1.36 5.51 22.00
CA GLU A 282 -0.02 5.96 21.81
C GLU A 282 -0.47 6.90 22.95
N LYS A 283 -0.23 6.52 24.21
CA LYS A 283 -0.52 7.36 25.40
C LYS A 283 0.26 8.67 25.38
N ARG A 284 1.54 8.64 25.03
CA ARG A 284 2.37 9.85 24.89
C ARG A 284 1.82 10.76 23.80
N ALA A 285 1.47 10.20 22.63
CA ALA A 285 0.94 10.97 21.51
C ALA A 285 -0.40 11.62 21.84
N HIS A 286 -1.28 10.90 22.56
CA HIS A 286 -2.53 11.46 23.07
C HIS A 286 -2.29 12.62 24.04
N SER A 287 -1.39 12.42 25.01
CA SER A 287 -1.09 13.43 26.04
C SER A 287 -0.43 14.69 25.46
N SER A 288 0.42 14.55 24.44
CA SER A 288 1.08 15.66 23.79
C SER A 288 0.28 16.28 22.63
N GLY A 289 -0.86 15.67 22.26
CA GLY A 289 -1.62 16.06 21.07
C GLY A 289 -0.85 15.88 19.75
N ALA A 290 0.14 14.98 19.69
CA ALA A 290 0.98 14.81 18.51
C ALA A 290 0.19 14.27 17.30
N TYR A 291 -0.67 13.28 17.56
CA TYR A 291 -1.60 12.71 16.59
C TYR A 291 -2.66 11.87 17.30
N LYS A 292 -3.78 11.60 16.63
CA LYS A 292 -4.76 10.57 17.00
C LYS A 292 -4.43 9.26 16.28
N LEU A 293 -4.31 8.16 17.02
CA LEU A 293 -4.11 6.82 16.46
C LEU A 293 -5.45 6.09 16.32
N GLN A 294 -5.66 5.40 15.20
CA GLN A 294 -6.79 4.51 14.99
C GLN A 294 -6.30 3.19 14.36
N ARG A 295 -6.52 2.07 15.05
CA ARG A 295 -6.33 0.73 14.49
C ARG A 295 -7.55 0.40 13.63
N LEU A 296 -7.34 0.18 12.33
CA LEU A 296 -8.41 -0.07 11.36
C LEU A 296 -8.60 -1.58 11.13
N THR A 297 -7.51 -2.34 11.13
CA THR A 297 -7.57 -3.80 11.07
C THR A 297 -6.48 -4.40 11.96
N GLU A 298 -6.72 -5.63 12.43
CA GLU A 298 -5.72 -6.47 13.08
C GLU A 298 -5.23 -7.52 12.08
N ALA A 299 -4.04 -8.06 12.33
CA ALA A 299 -3.43 -9.08 11.49
C ALA A 299 -3.12 -10.31 12.35
N ALA A 300 -3.45 -11.52 11.87
CA ALA A 300 -3.16 -12.77 12.54
C ALA A 300 -2.00 -13.48 11.80
N ALA A 301 -0.76 -13.20 12.22
CA ALA A 301 0.44 -13.69 11.51
C ALA A 301 1.28 -14.72 12.28
N LEU A 302 1.20 -14.74 13.62
CA LEU A 302 2.20 -15.40 14.49
C LEU A 302 1.62 -16.45 15.45
N GLY A 303 0.45 -17.01 15.14
CA GLY A 303 -0.27 -17.90 16.04
C GLY A 303 -0.95 -17.16 17.21
N ASP A 304 -1.86 -17.83 17.90
CA ASP A 304 -2.83 -17.23 18.84
C ASP A 304 -2.24 -16.63 20.13
N GLN A 305 -0.91 -16.53 20.28
CA GLN A 305 -0.27 -16.11 21.54
C GLN A 305 0.65 -14.88 21.42
N GLY A 306 0.65 -14.19 20.29
CA GLY A 306 1.45 -12.96 20.09
C GLY A 306 0.74 -11.68 20.55
N PRO A 307 1.49 -10.58 20.81
CA PRO A 307 0.89 -9.25 20.93
C PRO A 307 0.07 -8.93 19.67
N SER A 308 -1.08 -8.26 19.83
CA SER A 308 -1.99 -7.93 18.72
C SER A 308 -1.22 -7.25 17.58
N SER A 309 -0.98 -7.98 16.49
CA SER A 309 -0.39 -7.39 15.28
C SER A 309 -1.43 -6.52 14.59
N ALA A 310 -0.99 -5.36 14.13
CA ALA A 310 -1.82 -4.46 13.36
C ALA A 310 -1.76 -4.85 11.87
N GLY A 311 -2.90 -4.79 11.19
CA GLY A 311 -2.94 -4.81 9.73
C GLY A 311 -2.81 -3.39 9.19
N HIS A 312 -3.81 -2.54 9.52
CA HIS A 312 -3.84 -1.15 9.11
C HIS A 312 -3.95 -0.21 10.31
N VAL A 313 -3.16 0.86 10.31
CA VAL A 313 -3.22 1.92 11.32
C VAL A 313 -3.26 3.27 10.62
N MET A 314 -4.14 4.15 11.10
CA MET A 314 -4.22 5.55 10.68
C MET A 314 -3.73 6.44 11.82
N LEU A 315 -2.82 7.36 11.52
CA LEU A 315 -2.48 8.49 12.39
C LEU A 315 -3.07 9.77 11.78
N THR A 316 -3.80 10.55 12.57
CA THR A 316 -4.33 11.86 12.14
C THR A 316 -3.63 12.96 12.93
N TYR A 317 -2.90 13.84 12.23
CA TYR A 317 -2.16 14.94 12.82
C TYR A 317 -3.04 16.19 13.00
N PRO A 318 -2.67 17.13 13.89
CA PRO A 318 -3.42 18.38 14.09
C PRO A 318 -3.60 19.22 12.82
N SER A 319 -2.70 19.10 11.84
CA SER A 319 -2.80 19.75 10.52
C SER A 319 -3.93 19.21 9.64
N GLY A 320 -4.57 18.10 10.04
CA GLY A 320 -5.47 17.31 9.19
C GLY A 320 -4.74 16.27 8.33
N GLY A 321 -3.41 16.29 8.33
CA GLY A 321 -2.59 15.30 7.62
C GLY A 321 -2.80 13.89 8.18
N ARG A 322 -2.75 12.90 7.29
CA ARG A 322 -3.08 11.50 7.63
C ARG A 322 -1.93 10.58 7.24
N LEU A 323 -1.46 9.72 8.14
CA LEU A 323 -0.47 8.68 7.86
C LEU A 323 -1.14 7.31 7.97
N LEU A 324 -1.28 6.61 6.84
CA LEU A 324 -1.86 5.28 6.76
C LEU A 324 -0.76 4.23 6.55
N THR A 325 -0.70 3.24 7.44
CA THR A 325 0.23 2.11 7.34
C THR A 325 -0.49 0.80 7.02
N SER A 326 0.17 -0.11 6.30
CA SER A 326 -0.33 -1.47 6.04
C SER A 326 0.75 -2.54 6.28
N ALA A 327 0.34 -3.68 6.84
CA ALA A 327 1.19 -4.85 7.03
C ALA A 327 1.51 -5.58 5.70
N GLY A 328 0.72 -5.36 4.65
CA GLY A 328 0.96 -5.96 3.34
C GLY A 328 0.72 -4.97 2.20
N HIS A 329 0.95 -5.44 0.97
CA HIS A 329 0.75 -4.64 -0.23
C HIS A 329 -0.73 -4.35 -0.47
N TRP A 330 -1.02 -3.16 -0.98
CA TRP A 330 -2.38 -2.74 -1.31
C TRP A 330 -2.97 -3.59 -2.44
N LYS A 331 -2.15 -3.97 -3.43
CA LYS A 331 -2.55 -4.90 -4.49
C LYS A 331 -2.94 -6.29 -4.00
N GLU A 332 -2.52 -6.69 -2.80
CA GLU A 332 -2.75 -8.03 -2.26
C GLU A 332 -4.02 -8.15 -1.41
N LEU A 333 -4.85 -7.10 -1.36
CA LEU A 333 -6.16 -7.13 -0.71
C LEU A 333 -7.18 -7.92 -1.55
N ALA A 334 -6.93 -9.22 -1.71
CA ALA A 334 -7.51 -10.04 -2.76
C ALA A 334 -8.73 -10.86 -2.32
N TYR A 335 -8.78 -11.32 -1.07
CA TYR A 335 -9.83 -12.24 -0.62
C TYR A 335 -10.61 -11.67 0.56
N LEU A 336 -11.80 -11.13 0.28
CA LEU A 336 -12.70 -10.58 1.27
C LEU A 336 -13.68 -11.66 1.73
N GLY A 337 -13.84 -11.81 3.05
CA GLY A 337 -14.77 -12.76 3.63
C GLY A 337 -16.23 -12.30 3.46
N GLY A 338 -17.10 -13.23 3.05
CA GLY A 338 -18.53 -12.97 2.95
C GLY A 338 -18.95 -11.90 1.95
N VAL A 339 -18.23 -11.76 0.83
CA VAL A 339 -18.72 -10.94 -0.29
C VAL A 339 -20.04 -11.54 -0.77
N SER A 340 -21.10 -10.75 -0.82
CA SER A 340 -22.34 -11.14 -1.49
C SER A 340 -22.35 -10.66 -2.93
N GLU A 341 -22.98 -11.41 -3.83
CA GLU A 341 -23.12 -11.00 -5.23
C GLU A 341 -23.90 -9.69 -5.36
N GLU A 342 -25.00 -9.55 -4.62
CA GLU A 342 -25.79 -8.31 -4.59
C GLU A 342 -24.95 -7.10 -4.12
N GLY A 343 -24.17 -7.26 -3.05
CA GLY A 343 -23.30 -6.20 -2.54
C GLY A 343 -22.25 -5.78 -3.56
N LEU A 344 -21.63 -6.76 -4.22
CA LEU A 344 -20.65 -6.53 -5.29
C LEU A 344 -21.28 -5.81 -6.49
N LEU A 345 -22.40 -6.29 -7.01
CA LEU A 345 -23.07 -5.71 -8.18
C LEU A 345 -23.54 -4.28 -7.90
N ARG A 346 -24.01 -3.99 -6.69
CA ARG A 346 -24.38 -2.63 -6.26
C ARG A 346 -23.17 -1.69 -6.23
N VAL A 347 -22.04 -2.12 -5.66
CA VAL A 347 -20.80 -1.32 -5.65
C VAL A 347 -20.30 -1.10 -7.09
N ALA A 348 -20.34 -2.13 -7.92
CA ALA A 348 -19.95 -2.04 -9.32
C ALA A 348 -20.85 -1.09 -10.12
N GLU A 349 -22.17 -1.12 -9.90
CA GLU A 349 -23.12 -0.20 -10.54
C GLU A 349 -22.89 1.24 -10.12
N GLN A 350 -22.71 1.51 -8.82
CA GLN A 350 -22.42 2.84 -8.32
C GLN A 350 -21.11 3.41 -8.90
N ARG A 351 -20.11 2.54 -9.09
CA ARG A 351 -18.77 2.96 -9.52
C ARG A 351 -18.62 3.07 -11.04
N PHE A 352 -19.10 2.07 -11.77
CA PHE A 352 -18.84 1.87 -13.19
C PHE A 352 -20.10 1.96 -14.05
N GLY A 353 -21.27 2.12 -13.41
CA GLY A 353 -22.57 2.21 -14.07
C GLY A 353 -23.24 0.86 -14.28
N GLN A 354 -24.54 0.94 -14.60
CA GLN A 354 -25.43 -0.22 -14.75
C GLN A 354 -24.94 -1.22 -15.82
N ALA A 355 -24.41 -0.72 -16.94
CA ALA A 355 -23.94 -1.58 -18.04
C ALA A 355 -22.79 -2.50 -17.59
N TYR A 356 -21.84 -1.97 -16.82
CA TYR A 356 -20.73 -2.76 -16.28
C TYR A 356 -21.21 -3.78 -15.25
N SER A 357 -22.14 -3.38 -14.37
CA SER A 357 -22.74 -4.30 -13.39
C SER A 357 -23.49 -5.47 -14.07
N ALA A 358 -24.27 -5.20 -15.12
CA ALA A 358 -24.95 -6.23 -15.89
C ALA A 358 -23.98 -7.21 -16.59
N GLN A 359 -22.87 -6.70 -17.12
CA GLN A 359 -21.79 -7.51 -17.69
C GLN A 359 -21.12 -8.40 -16.63
N MET A 360 -20.87 -7.85 -15.45
CA MET A 360 -20.33 -8.59 -14.31
C MET A 360 -21.27 -9.73 -13.89
N GLN A 361 -22.56 -9.42 -13.74
CA GLN A 361 -23.60 -10.40 -13.42
C GLN A 361 -23.66 -11.54 -14.46
N THR A 362 -23.61 -11.19 -15.75
CA THR A 362 -23.58 -12.18 -16.83
C THR A 362 -22.36 -13.10 -16.70
N SER A 363 -21.20 -12.54 -16.37
CA SER A 363 -19.95 -13.29 -16.21
C SER A 363 -20.03 -14.28 -15.03
N LEU A 364 -20.63 -13.85 -13.90
CA LEU A 364 -20.88 -14.70 -12.73
C LEU A 364 -21.86 -15.84 -13.05
N GLN A 365 -22.92 -15.56 -13.82
CA GLN A 365 -23.91 -16.56 -14.24
C GLN A 365 -23.34 -17.61 -15.22
N GLN A 366 -22.31 -17.25 -15.98
CA GLN A 366 -21.64 -18.16 -16.93
C GLN A 366 -20.65 -19.12 -16.24
N CYS A 367 -20.35 -18.94 -14.95
CA CYS A 367 -19.47 -19.83 -14.21
C CYS A 367 -20.06 -21.23 -14.08
N LYS A 368 -19.30 -22.25 -14.46
CA LYS A 368 -19.74 -23.66 -14.46
C LYS A 368 -19.75 -24.33 -13.09
N SER A 369 -19.15 -23.69 -12.08
CA SER A 369 -19.09 -24.19 -10.71
C SER A 369 -19.14 -23.04 -9.71
N GLU A 370 -19.60 -23.35 -8.49
CA GLU A 370 -19.62 -22.41 -7.37
C GLU A 370 -18.21 -21.89 -7.04
N PHE A 371 -17.21 -22.76 -7.07
CA PHE A 371 -15.82 -22.39 -6.85
C PHE A 371 -15.32 -21.36 -7.89
N ALA A 372 -15.58 -21.58 -9.17
CA ALA A 372 -15.21 -20.62 -10.22
C ALA A 372 -15.95 -19.29 -10.07
N ARG A 373 -17.25 -19.34 -9.71
CA ARG A 373 -18.04 -18.15 -9.41
C ARG A 373 -17.46 -17.37 -8.24
N GLN A 374 -17.09 -18.05 -7.16
CA GLN A 374 -16.48 -17.43 -5.99
C GLN A 374 -15.12 -16.79 -6.32
N GLN A 375 -14.25 -17.47 -7.09
CA GLN A 375 -12.97 -16.89 -7.52
C GLN A 375 -13.19 -15.64 -8.38
N MET A 376 -14.12 -15.69 -9.34
CA MET A 376 -14.45 -14.54 -10.18
C MET A 376 -15.01 -13.38 -9.35
N GLN A 377 -15.89 -13.68 -8.39
CA GLN A 377 -16.47 -12.70 -7.47
C GLN A 377 -15.38 -12.01 -6.63
N GLN A 378 -14.39 -12.74 -6.14
CA GLN A 378 -13.25 -12.17 -5.40
C GLN A 378 -12.37 -11.31 -6.29
N GLY A 379 -12.13 -11.74 -7.54
CA GLY A 379 -11.41 -10.94 -8.53
C GLY A 379 -12.09 -9.60 -8.79
N PHE A 380 -13.41 -9.59 -8.97
CA PHE A 380 -14.19 -8.36 -9.13
C PHE A 380 -14.20 -7.49 -7.87
N ALA A 381 -14.33 -8.09 -6.68
CA ALA A 381 -14.28 -7.36 -5.42
C ALA A 381 -12.94 -6.65 -5.22
N SER A 382 -11.84 -7.36 -5.46
CA SER A 382 -10.48 -6.81 -5.42
C SER A 382 -10.33 -5.65 -6.41
N ALA A 383 -10.71 -5.85 -7.67
CA ALA A 383 -10.66 -4.78 -8.68
C ALA A 383 -11.49 -3.55 -8.31
N CYS A 384 -12.69 -3.76 -7.72
CA CYS A 384 -13.50 -2.66 -7.20
C CYS A 384 -12.72 -1.87 -6.16
N VAL A 385 -12.21 -2.53 -5.10
CA VAL A 385 -11.45 -1.85 -4.03
C VAL A 385 -10.23 -1.10 -4.57
N GLN A 386 -9.45 -1.74 -5.45
CA GLN A 386 -8.21 -1.19 -6.01
C GLN A 386 -8.43 0.02 -6.93
N SER A 387 -9.64 0.18 -7.48
CA SER A 387 -10.00 1.30 -8.36
C SER A 387 -10.37 2.59 -7.62
N TYR A 388 -10.52 2.54 -6.30
CA TYR A 388 -10.80 3.71 -5.47
C TYR A 388 -9.53 4.38 -4.99
N THR A 389 -9.60 5.70 -4.86
CA THR A 389 -8.54 6.50 -4.26
C THR A 389 -8.35 6.14 -2.79
N PRO A 390 -7.15 6.34 -2.22
CA PRO A 390 -6.95 6.07 -0.81
C PRO A 390 -7.54 7.10 0.16
N TYR A 391 -8.07 8.25 -0.29
CA TYR A 391 -8.28 9.46 0.54
C TYR A 391 -9.72 9.88 0.81
#